data_AF-A0A6S7LQU1-F1
#
_entry.id   AF-A0A6S7LQU1-F1
#
_cell.length_a   1.000
_cell.length_b   1.000
_cell.length_c   1.000
_cell.angle_alpha   90.00
_cell.angle_beta   90.00
_cell.angle_gamma   90.00
#
_symmetry.space_group_name_H-M   'P 1'
#
loop_
_entity.id
_entity.type
_entity.pdbx_description
1 polymer ?
#
loop_
_entity_poly.entity_id
_entity_poly.type
_entity_poly.pdbx_seq_one_letter_code
_entity_poly.pdbx_strand_id
1 'polypeptide(L)'
;MFLDNRGPPLRITSNNPPRTNEKTQRITWSASEPATFECKLNGGVVNCGGKGTTGGYTTPNLPDGSHTFEVNAVDNLGNKGTPQTVSWSIDTRGPTVQLTNRVPPQTSNPKTRITWSSSEPGRFECILDGIKVACGSGNTGAYTTPDLNDGNHWFSVNSADPLGNKGTPVRVEWKTDSTGPDITFPSTLPDKTRASPLVTWTSSEPSNFECALDIKSRSIKCGKGTYGEWNGLNIPHGRRTFWVRGTDNLGNVGEWKPYNFEV
;
A
#
# COMPACT_ATOMS: atom_id res chain seq x y z
N MET A 1 -66.14 -4.89 35.78
CA MET A 1 -65.30 -5.23 34.62
C MET A 1 -64.26 -4.12 34.51
N PHE A 2 -62.98 -4.41 34.70
CA PHE A 2 -61.94 -3.40 34.54
C PHE A 2 -61.64 -3.29 33.05
N LEU A 3 -61.81 -2.10 32.49
CA LEU A 3 -61.39 -1.81 31.13
C LEU A 3 -59.86 -1.62 31.16
N ASP A 4 -59.13 -2.36 30.33
CA ASP A 4 -57.72 -2.08 30.13
C ASP A 4 -57.57 -0.80 29.30
N ASN A 5 -56.68 0.07 29.76
CA ASN A 5 -56.42 1.37 29.15
C ASN A 5 -54.91 1.61 28.97
N ARG A 6 -54.10 0.55 29.04
CA ARG A 6 -52.66 0.59 28.78
C ARG A 6 -52.36 -0.38 27.64
N GLY A 7 -51.55 0.06 26.68
CA GLY A 7 -51.10 -0.85 25.64
C GLY A 7 -50.01 -1.80 26.14
N PRO A 8 -49.76 -2.90 25.42
CA PRO A 8 -48.84 -3.94 25.87
C PRO A 8 -47.39 -3.44 25.94
N PRO A 9 -46.70 -3.58 27.09
CA PRO A 9 -45.25 -3.51 27.12
C PRO A 9 -44.60 -4.46 26.10
N LEU A 10 -43.67 -3.93 25.32
CA LEU A 10 -42.90 -4.68 24.31
C LEU A 10 -41.41 -4.59 24.60
N ARG A 11 -40.67 -5.63 24.22
CA ARG A 11 -39.20 -5.65 24.24
C ARG A 11 -38.65 -6.30 22.98
N ILE A 12 -37.64 -5.67 22.37
CA ILE A 12 -36.82 -6.28 21.30
C ILE A 12 -35.92 -7.35 21.92
N THR A 13 -35.95 -8.56 21.36
CA THR A 13 -35.24 -9.74 21.85
C THR A 13 -34.06 -10.15 20.98
N SER A 14 -33.98 -9.68 19.73
CA SER A 14 -32.82 -9.87 18.86
C SER A 14 -31.62 -9.07 19.35
N ASN A 15 -30.44 -9.67 19.32
CA ASN A 15 -29.18 -9.02 19.68
C ASN A 15 -28.37 -8.64 18.42
N ASN A 16 -28.93 -7.76 17.60
CA ASN A 16 -28.27 -7.32 16.37
C ASN A 16 -27.07 -6.42 16.71
N PRO A 17 -25.92 -6.61 16.05
CA PRO A 17 -24.76 -5.80 16.32
C PRO A 17 -25.02 -4.34 15.90
N PRO A 18 -24.45 -3.35 16.60
CA PRO A 18 -24.62 -1.94 16.26
C PRO A 18 -23.98 -1.57 14.90
N ARG A 19 -23.05 -2.40 14.41
CA ARG A 19 -22.41 -2.28 13.10
C ARG A 19 -22.31 -3.66 12.45
N THR A 20 -22.48 -3.72 11.14
CA THR A 20 -22.48 -4.97 10.38
C THR A 20 -22.14 -4.74 8.91
N ASN A 21 -21.61 -5.76 8.23
CA ASN A 21 -21.50 -5.81 6.78
C ASN A 21 -22.59 -6.68 6.13
N GLU A 22 -23.55 -7.16 6.92
CA GLU A 22 -24.71 -7.89 6.41
C GLU A 22 -25.82 -6.92 5.98
N LYS A 23 -26.24 -7.02 4.72
CA LYS A 23 -27.28 -6.12 4.16
C LYS A 23 -28.68 -6.38 4.69
N THR A 24 -28.89 -7.46 5.43
CA THR A 24 -30.18 -7.83 6.03
C THR A 24 -30.04 -8.02 7.53
N GLN A 25 -31.05 -7.58 8.28
CA GLN A 25 -31.12 -7.80 9.73
C GLN A 25 -32.40 -8.54 10.10
N ARG A 26 -32.29 -9.49 11.04
CA ARG A 26 -33.44 -10.16 11.64
C ARG A 26 -33.72 -9.54 12.99
N ILE A 27 -34.92 -9.01 13.17
CA ILE A 27 -35.36 -8.35 14.39
C ILE A 27 -36.48 -9.18 14.99
N THR A 28 -36.40 -9.49 16.28
CA THR A 28 -37.44 -10.24 17.00
C THR A 28 -37.83 -9.51 18.25
N TRP A 29 -39.07 -9.69 18.71
CA TRP A 29 -39.59 -9.05 19.91
C TRP A 29 -40.60 -9.94 20.65
N SER A 30 -40.87 -9.55 21.90
CA SER A 30 -41.92 -10.12 22.75
C SER A 30 -42.79 -9.00 23.33
N ALA A 31 -44.10 -9.24 23.41
CA ALA A 31 -45.08 -8.41 24.10
C ALA A 31 -45.61 -9.12 25.36
N SER A 32 -46.01 -8.36 26.37
CA SER A 32 -46.54 -8.89 27.64
C SER A 32 -47.87 -9.63 27.48
N GLU A 33 -48.61 -9.36 26.41
CA GLU A 33 -49.91 -9.96 26.11
C GLU A 33 -50.16 -10.00 24.59
N PRO A 34 -51.20 -10.71 24.12
CA PRO A 34 -51.52 -10.79 22.70
C PRO A 34 -51.81 -9.42 22.07
N ALA A 35 -51.04 -9.06 21.05
CA ALA A 35 -51.13 -7.78 20.36
C ALA A 35 -51.08 -7.94 18.83
N THR A 36 -51.46 -6.90 18.10
CA THR A 36 -50.99 -6.65 16.73
C THR A 36 -49.77 -5.71 16.78
N PHE A 37 -48.95 -5.72 15.73
CA PHE A 37 -47.72 -4.93 15.70
C PHE A 37 -47.74 -3.89 14.57
N GLU A 38 -47.43 -2.65 14.94
CA GLU A 38 -47.19 -1.55 14.00
C GLU A 38 -45.67 -1.34 13.89
N CYS A 39 -45.10 -1.49 12.70
CA CYS A 39 -43.65 -1.40 12.50
C CYS A 39 -43.27 -0.30 11.51
N LYS A 40 -42.13 0.32 11.76
CA LYS A 40 -41.49 1.26 10.83
C LYS A 40 -40.04 0.89 10.61
N LEU A 41 -39.59 0.99 9.36
CA LEU A 41 -38.19 0.91 8.97
C LEU A 41 -37.77 2.24 8.37
N ASN A 42 -36.77 2.90 8.98
CA ASN A 42 -36.28 4.22 8.57
C ASN A 42 -37.42 5.26 8.46
N GLY A 43 -38.39 5.20 9.39
CA GLY A 43 -39.57 6.07 9.43
C GLY A 43 -40.72 5.66 8.49
N GLY A 44 -40.47 4.79 7.51
CA GLY A 44 -41.52 4.26 6.63
C GLY A 44 -42.25 3.08 7.27
N VAL A 45 -43.59 3.08 7.21
CA VAL A 45 -44.40 1.96 7.72
C VAL A 45 -44.10 0.70 6.92
N VAL A 46 -43.86 -0.41 7.61
CA VAL A 46 -43.62 -1.73 7.01
C VAL A 46 -44.57 -2.76 7.60
N ASN A 47 -45.02 -3.69 6.76
CA ASN A 47 -45.79 -4.82 7.24
C ASN A 47 -44.86 -5.86 7.87
N CYS A 48 -44.77 -5.85 9.19
CA CYS A 48 -44.02 -6.84 9.94
C CYS A 48 -44.84 -8.09 10.33
N GLY A 49 -46.12 -8.12 9.96
CA GLY A 49 -47.03 -9.22 10.25
C GLY A 49 -47.15 -9.56 11.74
N GLY A 50 -47.80 -10.68 12.01
CA GLY A 50 -47.87 -11.26 13.34
C GLY A 50 -49.03 -10.73 14.20
N LYS A 51 -49.56 -11.64 15.01
CA LYS A 51 -50.45 -11.37 16.14
C LYS A 51 -50.04 -12.31 17.27
N GLY A 52 -50.21 -11.89 18.51
CA GLY A 52 -49.85 -12.68 19.68
C GLY A 52 -48.79 -12.01 20.54
N THR A 53 -48.02 -12.80 21.28
CA THR A 53 -47.05 -12.32 22.27
C THR A 53 -45.62 -12.22 21.73
N THR A 54 -45.37 -12.62 20.49
CA THR A 54 -44.05 -12.55 19.84
C THR A 54 -44.18 -12.17 18.38
N GLY A 55 -43.10 -11.62 17.82
CA GLY A 55 -43.03 -11.29 16.41
C GLY A 55 -41.59 -11.23 15.91
N GLY A 56 -41.46 -11.13 14.59
CA GLY A 56 -40.17 -10.94 13.96
C GLY A 56 -40.28 -10.36 12.57
N TYR A 57 -39.27 -9.60 12.19
CA TYR A 57 -39.15 -8.94 10.90
C TYR A 57 -37.73 -9.12 10.37
N THR A 58 -37.61 -9.55 9.12
CA THR A 58 -36.33 -9.54 8.42
C THR A 58 -36.35 -8.39 7.44
N THR A 59 -35.38 -7.50 7.54
CA THR A 59 -35.29 -6.35 6.62
C THR A 59 -35.03 -6.83 5.20
N PRO A 60 -35.45 -6.07 4.17
CA PRO A 60 -34.89 -6.25 2.84
C PRO A 60 -33.39 -5.95 2.85
N ASN A 61 -32.73 -6.13 1.70
CA ASN A 61 -31.38 -5.61 1.50
C ASN A 61 -31.39 -4.09 1.65
N LEU A 62 -30.62 -3.59 2.60
CA LEU A 62 -30.46 -2.17 2.87
C LEU A 62 -29.08 -1.68 2.36
N PRO A 63 -28.98 -0.41 1.93
CA PRO A 63 -27.71 0.19 1.53
C PRO A 63 -26.79 0.43 2.73
N ASP A 64 -25.53 0.79 2.47
CA ASP A 64 -24.65 1.28 3.54
C ASP A 64 -25.25 2.53 4.20
N GLY A 65 -25.04 2.67 5.51
CA GLY A 65 -25.50 3.80 6.31
C GLY A 65 -26.27 3.38 7.56
N SER A 66 -26.81 4.37 8.26
CA SER A 66 -27.58 4.16 9.48
C SER A 66 -29.02 3.75 9.19
N HIS A 67 -29.52 2.80 9.96
CA HIS A 67 -30.88 2.32 9.90
C HIS A 67 -31.50 2.22 11.28
N THR A 68 -32.82 2.37 11.30
CA THR A 68 -33.62 2.31 12.51
C THR A 68 -34.89 1.53 12.25
N PHE A 69 -35.20 0.61 13.16
CA PHE A 69 -36.47 -0.11 13.19
C PHE A 69 -37.22 0.22 14.47
N GLU A 70 -38.49 0.55 14.33
CA GLU A 70 -39.43 0.83 15.42
C GLU A 70 -40.56 -0.19 15.35
N VAL A 71 -40.95 -0.73 16.52
CA VAL A 71 -42.13 -1.58 16.66
C VAL A 71 -42.95 -1.13 17.85
N ASN A 72 -44.26 -1.05 17.65
CA ASN A 72 -45.24 -0.80 18.70
C ASN A 72 -46.28 -1.92 18.77
N ALA A 73 -46.68 -2.29 19.97
CA ALA A 73 -47.75 -3.26 20.21
C ALA A 73 -49.09 -2.54 20.39
N VAL A 74 -50.15 -3.10 19.81
CA VAL A 74 -51.52 -2.62 19.95
C VAL A 74 -52.38 -3.78 20.45
N ASP A 75 -53.01 -3.63 21.61
CA ASP A 75 -53.90 -4.68 22.14
C ASP A 75 -55.20 -4.81 21.31
N ASN A 76 -56.06 -5.75 21.71
CA ASN A 76 -57.35 -5.97 21.04
C ASN A 76 -58.38 -4.84 21.27
N LEU A 77 -58.15 -3.95 22.25
CA LEU A 77 -58.99 -2.78 22.53
C LEU A 77 -58.48 -1.52 21.82
N GLY A 78 -57.33 -1.60 21.12
CA GLY A 78 -56.71 -0.49 20.41
C GLY A 78 -55.73 0.33 21.25
N ASN A 79 -55.43 -0.08 22.49
CA ASN A 79 -54.45 0.60 23.32
C ASN A 79 -53.05 0.36 22.78
N LYS A 80 -52.32 1.46 22.52
CA LYS A 80 -50.95 1.43 22.01
C LYS A 80 -49.94 1.42 23.14
N GLY A 81 -48.96 0.52 23.06
CA GLY A 81 -47.82 0.50 23.96
C GLY A 81 -46.83 1.64 23.68
N THR A 82 -45.74 1.62 24.43
CA THR A 82 -44.57 2.47 24.15
C THR A 82 -43.75 1.82 23.03
N PRO A 83 -43.48 2.52 21.90
CA PRO A 83 -42.65 2.00 20.84
C PRO A 83 -41.26 1.59 21.34
N GLN A 84 -40.72 0.50 20.79
CA GLN A 84 -39.33 0.11 20.99
C GLN A 84 -38.55 0.28 19.69
N THR A 85 -37.29 0.70 19.83
CA THR A 85 -36.45 1.05 18.70
C THR A 85 -35.11 0.33 18.77
N VAL A 86 -34.61 -0.12 17.64
CA VAL A 86 -33.24 -0.59 17.46
C VAL A 86 -32.61 0.13 16.28
N SER A 87 -31.35 0.53 16.43
CA SER A 87 -30.56 1.18 15.38
C SER A 87 -29.27 0.42 15.13
N TRP A 88 -28.86 0.38 13.87
CA TRP A 88 -27.59 -0.22 13.43
C TRP A 88 -27.06 0.54 12.22
N SER A 89 -25.79 0.35 11.88
CA SER A 89 -25.24 0.81 10.60
C SER A 89 -24.73 -0.35 9.76
N ILE A 90 -25.00 -0.30 8.47
CA ILE A 90 -24.43 -1.22 7.48
C ILE A 90 -23.22 -0.55 6.84
N ASP A 91 -22.13 -1.29 6.76
CA ASP A 91 -20.95 -0.90 6.01
C ASP A 91 -20.40 -2.12 5.30
N THR A 92 -20.41 -2.09 3.96
CA THR A 92 -19.95 -3.18 3.11
C THR A 92 -18.69 -2.85 2.33
N ARG A 93 -18.10 -1.68 2.58
CA ARG A 93 -16.95 -1.18 1.82
C ARG A 93 -15.71 -1.18 2.70
N GLY A 94 -14.60 -1.64 2.14
CA GLY A 94 -13.33 -1.58 2.85
C GLY A 94 -12.64 -0.22 2.71
N PRO A 95 -11.63 0.04 3.55
CA PRO A 95 -10.92 1.32 3.53
C PRO A 95 -10.18 1.55 2.21
N THR A 96 -10.12 2.81 1.76
CA THR A 96 -9.25 3.23 0.66
C THR A 96 -7.90 3.68 1.20
N VAL A 97 -6.82 3.09 0.72
CA VAL A 97 -5.44 3.46 1.09
C VAL A 97 -4.82 4.37 0.02
N GLN A 98 -3.98 5.31 0.42
CA GLN A 98 -3.18 6.15 -0.50
C GLN A 98 -1.77 6.34 0.03
N LEU A 99 -0.77 6.33 -0.85
CA LEU A 99 0.61 6.68 -0.48
C LEU A 99 0.73 8.18 -0.25
N THR A 100 1.37 8.55 0.85
CA THR A 100 1.50 9.95 1.28
C THR A 100 2.88 10.53 1.04
N ASN A 101 3.86 9.72 0.66
CA ASN A 101 5.16 10.17 0.22
C ASN A 101 5.49 9.67 -1.19
N ARG A 102 6.38 10.39 -1.87
CA ARG A 102 6.92 9.97 -3.15
C ARG A 102 8.06 8.99 -2.93
N VAL A 103 7.93 7.77 -3.43
CA VAL A 103 9.04 6.83 -3.60
C VAL A 103 9.68 7.12 -4.97
N PRO A 104 10.97 7.45 -5.04
CA PRO A 104 11.66 7.62 -6.32
C PRO A 104 11.62 6.32 -7.15
N PRO A 105 11.48 6.38 -8.48
CA PRO A 105 11.49 5.18 -9.32
C PRO A 105 12.85 4.48 -9.33
N GLN A 106 13.93 5.18 -8.97
CA GLN A 106 15.27 4.64 -8.82
C GLN A 106 16.00 5.37 -7.68
N THR A 107 16.82 4.65 -6.90
CA THR A 107 17.54 5.17 -5.73
C THR A 107 18.84 4.43 -5.49
N SER A 108 19.88 5.15 -5.03
CA SER A 108 21.12 4.56 -4.52
C SER A 108 21.10 4.23 -3.03
N ASN A 109 20.07 4.68 -2.33
CA ASN A 109 19.85 4.29 -0.95
C ASN A 109 19.22 2.88 -0.91
N PRO A 110 19.87 1.89 -0.27
CA PRO A 110 19.31 0.54 -0.13
C PRO A 110 18.08 0.48 0.79
N LYS A 111 17.81 1.55 1.56
CA LYS A 111 16.60 1.68 2.38
C LYS A 111 15.59 2.62 1.75
N THR A 112 14.35 2.19 1.73
CA THR A 112 13.21 2.99 1.28
C THR A 112 12.20 3.14 2.40
N ARG A 113 11.74 4.37 2.62
CA ARG A 113 10.62 4.66 3.53
C ARG A 113 9.36 4.90 2.73
N ILE A 114 8.28 4.21 3.09
CA ILE A 114 6.96 4.34 2.50
C ILE A 114 5.97 4.75 3.59
N THR A 115 5.12 5.73 3.30
CA THR A 115 4.03 6.16 4.19
C THR A 115 2.71 6.19 3.46
N TRP A 116 1.63 5.96 4.20
CA TRP A 116 0.29 5.95 3.65
C TRP A 116 -0.74 6.51 4.63
N SER A 117 -1.91 6.84 4.09
CA SER A 117 -3.14 7.12 4.82
C SER A 117 -4.25 6.16 4.38
N SER A 118 -5.23 5.98 5.24
CA SER A 118 -6.44 5.17 5.05
C SER A 118 -7.65 6.06 5.27
N SER A 119 -8.71 5.86 4.48
CA SER A 119 -9.97 6.64 4.60
C SER A 119 -10.67 6.45 5.94
N GLU A 120 -10.38 5.34 6.62
CA GLU A 120 -10.90 4.99 7.94
C GLU A 120 -9.93 4.05 8.68
N PRO A 121 -10.12 3.82 9.99
CA PRO A 121 -9.25 2.95 10.78
C PRO A 121 -9.36 1.50 10.31
N GLY A 122 -8.23 0.89 9.98
CA GLY A 122 -8.19 -0.51 9.62
C GLY A 122 -6.88 -1.20 10.00
N ARG A 123 -6.87 -2.52 9.92
CA ARG A 123 -5.67 -3.34 10.00
C ARG A 123 -4.98 -3.35 8.65
N PHE A 124 -3.71 -3.01 8.61
CA PHE A 124 -2.95 -3.00 7.36
C PHE A 124 -2.41 -4.39 7.01
N GLU A 125 -2.47 -4.72 5.72
CA GLU A 125 -1.86 -5.90 5.11
C GLU A 125 -0.77 -5.41 4.15
N CYS A 126 0.50 -5.58 4.52
CA CYS A 126 1.63 -5.10 3.72
C CYS A 126 2.46 -6.26 3.17
N ILE A 127 2.96 -6.07 1.95
CA ILE A 127 3.81 -7.03 1.24
C ILE A 127 4.99 -6.28 0.64
N LEU A 128 6.20 -6.75 0.91
CA LEU A 128 7.45 -6.32 0.29
C LEU A 128 7.98 -7.49 -0.54
N ASP A 129 8.14 -7.32 -1.85
CA ASP A 129 8.69 -8.33 -2.77
C ASP A 129 8.05 -9.72 -2.63
N GLY A 130 6.73 -9.76 -2.43
CA GLY A 130 5.95 -10.99 -2.25
C GLY A 130 5.91 -11.53 -0.82
N ILE A 131 6.67 -10.95 0.12
CA ILE A 131 6.72 -11.36 1.51
C ILE A 131 5.84 -10.45 2.37
N LYS A 132 4.95 -11.06 3.16
CA LYS A 132 4.12 -10.31 4.13
C LYS A 132 4.98 -9.71 5.24
N VAL A 133 4.76 -8.44 5.52
CA VAL A 133 5.47 -7.68 6.56
C VAL A 133 4.48 -7.02 7.52
N ALA A 134 4.87 -6.90 8.79
CA ALA A 134 4.04 -6.24 9.79
C ALA A 134 4.06 -4.72 9.57
N CYS A 135 2.87 -4.10 9.52
CA CYS A 135 2.75 -2.66 9.28
C CYS A 135 1.61 -1.99 10.07
N GLY A 136 1.08 -2.67 11.09
CA GLY A 136 0.19 -2.08 12.09
C GLY A 136 -1.26 -1.86 11.65
N SER A 137 -1.90 -0.89 12.27
CA SER A 137 -3.31 -0.54 12.08
C SER A 137 -3.55 0.93 12.40
N GLY A 138 -4.63 1.51 11.88
CA GLY A 138 -5.05 2.88 12.16
C GLY A 138 -5.46 3.62 10.89
N ASN A 139 -5.40 4.96 10.94
CA ASN A 139 -5.71 5.83 9.78
C ASN A 139 -4.46 6.16 8.95
N THR A 140 -3.27 5.90 9.49
CA THR A 140 -1.99 6.18 8.82
C THR A 140 -1.01 5.07 9.17
N GLY A 141 -0.04 4.87 8.31
CA GLY A 141 1.03 3.91 8.55
C GLY A 141 2.32 4.30 7.85
N ALA A 142 3.39 3.64 8.28
CA ALA A 142 4.71 3.80 7.71
C ALA A 142 5.44 2.46 7.74
N TYR A 143 6.25 2.21 6.72
CA TYR A 143 7.14 1.08 6.64
C TYR A 143 8.48 1.54 6.08
N THR A 144 9.56 1.14 6.76
CA THR A 144 10.93 1.33 6.26
C THR A 144 11.48 -0.05 5.94
N THR A 145 11.94 -0.25 4.72
CA THR A 145 12.52 -1.52 4.29
C THR A 145 13.80 -1.83 5.08
N PRO A 146 14.20 -3.11 5.18
CA PRO A 146 15.60 -3.43 5.44
C PRO A 146 16.51 -2.87 4.33
N ASP A 147 17.81 -3.05 4.48
CA ASP A 147 18.74 -2.85 3.36
C ASP A 147 18.39 -3.84 2.24
N LEU A 148 18.08 -3.30 1.07
CA LEU A 148 17.74 -4.07 -0.12
C LEU A 148 18.96 -4.19 -1.03
N ASN A 149 19.07 -5.33 -1.69
CA ASN A 149 20.06 -5.53 -2.75
C ASN A 149 19.70 -4.70 -3.99
N ASP A 150 20.65 -4.50 -4.89
CA ASP A 150 20.37 -3.88 -6.17
C ASP A 150 19.37 -4.72 -6.99
N GLY A 151 18.45 -4.04 -7.66
CA GLY A 151 17.38 -4.69 -8.43
C GLY A 151 16.04 -3.97 -8.32
N ASN A 152 15.02 -4.58 -8.91
CA ASN A 152 13.65 -4.09 -8.86
C ASN A 152 12.95 -4.57 -7.60
N HIS A 153 12.24 -3.66 -6.95
CA HIS A 153 11.46 -3.91 -5.75
C HIS A 153 10.05 -3.37 -5.87
N TRP A 154 9.15 -3.94 -5.08
CA TRP A 154 7.80 -3.43 -4.95
C TRP A 154 7.26 -3.60 -3.53
N PHE A 155 6.40 -2.67 -3.16
CA PHE A 155 5.65 -2.70 -1.91
C PHE A 155 4.17 -2.53 -2.21
N SER A 156 3.33 -3.34 -1.58
CA SER A 156 1.88 -3.13 -1.57
C SER A 156 1.33 -3.01 -0.17
N VAL A 157 0.35 -2.15 0.02
CA VAL A 157 -0.42 -2.03 1.25
C VAL A 157 -1.92 -2.06 0.94
N ASN A 158 -2.66 -2.85 1.70
CA ASN A 158 -4.11 -2.83 1.77
C ASN A 158 -4.56 -2.59 3.22
N SER A 159 -5.83 -2.28 3.43
CA SER A 159 -6.44 -2.11 4.74
C SER A 159 -7.75 -2.87 4.83
N ALA A 160 -8.04 -3.41 6.01
CA ALA A 160 -9.29 -4.04 6.36
C ALA A 160 -9.91 -3.36 7.57
N ASP A 161 -11.19 -3.01 7.50
CA ASP A 161 -11.91 -2.38 8.62
C ASP A 161 -12.20 -3.42 9.76
N PRO A 162 -12.77 -2.99 10.90
CA PRO A 162 -13.15 -3.91 11.99
C PRO A 162 -14.28 -4.90 11.64
N LEU A 163 -15.02 -4.67 10.55
CA LEU A 163 -16.06 -5.57 10.03
C LEU A 163 -15.49 -6.62 9.05
N GLY A 164 -14.21 -6.51 8.71
CA GLY A 164 -13.51 -7.39 7.78
C GLY A 164 -13.64 -6.99 6.32
N ASN A 165 -14.24 -5.83 6.02
CA ASN A 165 -14.30 -5.31 4.66
C ASN A 165 -12.90 -4.88 4.22
N LYS A 166 -12.45 -5.38 3.07
CA LYS A 166 -11.10 -5.11 2.54
C LYS A 166 -11.13 -4.08 1.42
N GLY A 167 -10.17 -3.17 1.46
CA GLY A 167 -9.90 -2.23 0.39
C GLY A 167 -9.28 -2.87 -0.85
N THR A 168 -8.94 -2.02 -1.82
CA THR A 168 -8.06 -2.38 -2.93
C THR A 168 -6.61 -2.07 -2.54
N PRO A 169 -5.65 -3.00 -2.71
CA PRO A 169 -4.25 -2.74 -2.43
C PRO A 169 -3.68 -1.61 -3.32
N VAL A 170 -2.87 -0.73 -2.73
CA VAL A 170 -2.04 0.22 -3.46
C VAL A 170 -0.62 -0.32 -3.55
N ARG A 171 0.02 -0.17 -4.71
CA ARG A 171 1.36 -0.67 -5.00
C ARG A 171 2.28 0.47 -5.44
N VAL A 172 3.55 0.35 -5.06
CA VAL A 172 4.65 1.18 -5.54
C VAL A 172 5.84 0.29 -5.91
N GLU A 173 6.58 0.71 -6.93
CA GLU A 173 7.74 -0.01 -7.46
C GLU A 173 8.91 0.96 -7.58
N TRP A 174 10.11 0.44 -7.36
CA TRP A 174 11.35 1.19 -7.53
C TRP A 174 12.51 0.25 -7.86
N LYS A 175 13.59 0.80 -8.41
CA LYS A 175 14.87 0.12 -8.56
C LYS A 175 15.86 0.63 -7.50
N THR A 176 16.44 -0.27 -6.73
CA THR A 176 17.63 0.00 -5.90
C THR A 176 18.86 -0.23 -6.75
N ASP A 177 19.81 0.68 -6.70
CA ASP A 177 21.07 0.59 -7.42
C ASP A 177 22.13 1.37 -6.66
N SER A 178 22.86 0.68 -5.81
CA SER A 178 23.81 1.23 -4.84
C SER A 178 25.27 1.02 -5.25
N THR A 179 25.49 0.41 -6.41
CA THR A 179 26.81 0.08 -6.94
C THR A 179 27.18 1.01 -8.09
N GLY A 180 28.47 1.33 -8.19
CA GLY A 180 29.00 2.12 -9.29
C GLY A 180 29.27 1.25 -10.52
N PRO A 181 29.41 1.87 -11.71
CA PRO A 181 29.63 1.16 -12.95
C PRO A 181 30.97 0.41 -12.96
N ASP A 182 30.96 -0.82 -13.48
CA ASP A 182 32.15 -1.62 -13.70
C ASP A 182 32.73 -1.34 -15.09
N ILE A 183 34.00 -0.89 -15.13
CA ILE A 183 34.74 -0.66 -16.37
C ILE A 183 35.45 -1.95 -16.80
N THR A 184 35.41 -2.24 -18.11
CA THR A 184 36.10 -3.39 -18.72
C THR A 184 36.91 -2.93 -19.93
N PHE A 185 38.17 -3.34 -19.97
CA PHE A 185 39.03 -3.16 -21.14
C PHE A 185 38.94 -4.39 -22.06
N PRO A 186 38.86 -4.23 -23.39
CA PRO A 186 38.93 -5.34 -24.31
C PRO A 186 40.26 -6.11 -24.15
N SER A 187 40.21 -7.44 -24.16
CA SER A 187 41.41 -8.28 -24.12
C SER A 187 42.31 -8.14 -25.35
N THR A 188 41.83 -7.45 -26.38
CA THR A 188 42.56 -7.17 -27.63
C THR A 188 43.44 -5.93 -27.54
N LEU A 189 43.39 -5.15 -26.44
CA LEU A 189 44.26 -4.00 -26.28
C LEU A 189 45.73 -4.46 -26.12
N PRO A 190 46.69 -3.87 -26.86
CA PRO A 190 48.06 -4.36 -26.89
C PRO A 190 48.92 -3.86 -25.72
N ASP A 191 49.60 -4.75 -25.01
CA ASP A 191 50.47 -4.39 -23.87
C ASP A 191 51.72 -3.57 -24.26
N LYS A 192 51.99 -3.40 -25.57
CA LYS A 192 53.04 -2.53 -26.12
C LYS A 192 52.46 -1.65 -27.20
N THR A 193 52.70 -0.34 -27.11
CA THR A 193 52.09 0.65 -27.99
C THR A 193 53.13 1.60 -28.57
N ARG A 194 52.74 2.38 -29.59
CA ARG A 194 53.50 3.60 -29.95
C ARG A 194 53.21 4.70 -28.93
N ALA A 195 53.90 5.85 -29.02
CA ALA A 195 53.65 7.04 -28.19
C ALA A 195 52.25 7.68 -28.37
N SER A 196 51.38 7.09 -29.20
CA SER A 196 49.98 7.48 -29.38
C SER A 196 49.05 6.26 -29.30
N PRO A 197 48.85 5.67 -28.11
CA PRO A 197 47.95 4.54 -27.93
C PRO A 197 46.49 4.96 -28.08
N LEU A 198 45.68 4.09 -28.67
CA LEU A 198 44.22 4.14 -28.58
C LEU A 198 43.79 3.13 -27.52
N VAL A 199 43.21 3.62 -26.43
CA VAL A 199 42.65 2.80 -25.35
C VAL A 199 41.14 2.91 -25.40
N THR A 200 40.45 1.77 -25.41
CA THR A 200 38.99 1.69 -25.46
C THR A 200 38.47 0.90 -24.28
N TRP A 201 37.25 1.17 -23.83
CA TRP A 201 36.63 0.45 -22.72
C TRP A 201 35.11 0.41 -22.86
N THR A 202 34.50 -0.53 -22.15
CA THR A 202 33.05 -0.61 -21.93
C THR A 202 32.72 -0.39 -20.46
N SER A 203 31.50 0.04 -20.19
CA SER A 203 30.91 0.22 -18.86
C SER A 203 29.70 -0.70 -18.72
N SER A 204 29.50 -1.30 -17.55
CA SER A 204 28.34 -2.16 -17.26
C SER A 204 27.00 -1.45 -17.42
N GLU A 205 27.01 -0.12 -17.33
CA GLU A 205 25.84 0.76 -17.44
C GLU A 205 26.25 2.16 -17.94
N PRO A 206 25.29 3.02 -18.33
CA PRO A 206 25.58 4.40 -18.72
C PRO A 206 26.24 5.20 -17.60
N SER A 207 27.45 5.70 -17.84
CA SER A 207 28.19 6.45 -16.83
C SER A 207 28.91 7.67 -17.40
N ASN A 208 29.28 8.60 -16.53
CA ASN A 208 30.22 9.69 -16.83
C ASN A 208 31.63 9.22 -16.48
N PHE A 209 32.57 9.28 -17.41
CA PHE A 209 33.92 8.74 -17.23
C PHE A 209 34.91 9.78 -16.71
N GLU A 210 35.75 9.36 -15.77
CA GLU A 210 36.97 10.05 -15.37
C GLU A 210 38.18 9.19 -15.75
N CYS A 211 39.17 9.80 -16.39
CA CYS A 211 40.37 9.12 -16.85
C CYS A 211 41.63 9.80 -16.33
N ALA A 212 42.68 9.02 -16.04
CA ALA A 212 43.98 9.54 -15.66
C ALA A 212 45.11 8.70 -16.25
N LEU A 213 46.21 9.34 -16.64
CA LEU A 213 47.45 8.65 -16.97
C LEU A 213 48.38 8.68 -15.75
N ASP A 214 48.81 7.50 -15.32
CA ASP A 214 49.71 7.18 -14.21
C ASP A 214 49.19 7.57 -12.80
N ILE A 215 48.59 8.75 -12.63
CA ILE A 215 48.23 9.34 -11.33
C ILE A 215 46.73 9.67 -11.28
N LYS A 216 45.93 8.88 -10.53
CA LYS A 216 44.47 9.03 -10.40
C LYS A 216 43.99 10.43 -9.97
N SER A 217 44.78 11.16 -9.17
CA SER A 217 44.42 12.51 -8.70
C SER A 217 44.53 13.58 -9.79
N ARG A 218 45.14 13.28 -10.94
CA ARG A 218 45.20 14.15 -12.13
C ARG A 218 44.11 13.79 -13.15
N SER A 219 43.01 13.21 -12.68
CA SER A 219 41.94 12.75 -13.56
C SER A 219 41.22 13.92 -14.23
N ILE A 220 40.74 13.64 -15.44
CA ILE A 220 39.91 14.54 -16.24
C ILE A 220 38.65 13.81 -16.67
N LYS A 221 37.59 14.57 -16.95
CA LYS A 221 36.41 14.03 -17.64
C LYS A 221 36.81 13.60 -19.04
N CYS A 222 36.50 12.36 -19.41
CA CYS A 222 36.97 11.76 -20.67
C CYS A 222 35.87 11.12 -21.51
N GLY A 223 34.59 11.33 -21.14
CA GLY A 223 33.46 10.87 -21.95
C GLY A 223 32.25 10.50 -21.11
N LYS A 224 31.24 9.95 -21.77
CA LYS A 224 30.04 9.39 -21.13
C LYS A 224 29.42 8.30 -22.01
N GLY A 225 28.62 7.43 -21.41
CA GLY A 225 27.88 6.37 -22.08
C GLY A 225 28.27 4.99 -21.57
N THR A 226 28.09 3.97 -22.41
CA THR A 226 28.47 2.58 -22.12
C THR A 226 29.79 2.17 -22.77
N TYR A 227 30.39 3.06 -23.56
CA TYR A 227 31.65 2.88 -24.26
C TYR A 227 32.44 4.18 -24.22
N GLY A 228 33.76 4.07 -24.10
CA GLY A 228 34.64 5.22 -24.17
C GLY A 228 35.96 4.88 -24.87
N GLU A 229 36.64 5.94 -25.30
CA GLU A 229 37.93 5.86 -25.95
C GLU A 229 38.83 7.02 -25.51
N TRP A 230 40.13 6.75 -25.46
CA TRP A 230 41.15 7.72 -25.16
C TRP A 230 42.30 7.58 -26.16
N ASN A 231 42.60 8.68 -26.84
CA ASN A 231 43.72 8.79 -27.77
C ASN A 231 44.87 9.49 -27.05
N GLY A 232 45.88 8.71 -26.65
CA GLY A 232 47.12 9.26 -26.10
C GLY A 232 47.92 10.01 -27.16
N LEU A 233 48.57 11.11 -26.78
CA LEU A 233 49.41 11.90 -27.67
C LEU A 233 50.77 12.16 -27.01
N ASN A 234 51.85 11.79 -27.70
CA ASN A 234 53.23 11.99 -27.25
C ASN A 234 53.49 11.46 -25.83
N ILE A 235 52.98 10.26 -25.54
CA ILE A 235 53.19 9.62 -24.24
C ILE A 235 54.68 9.27 -24.10
N PRO A 236 55.36 9.66 -23.01
CA PRO A 236 56.78 9.37 -22.88
C PRO A 236 57.01 7.86 -22.70
N HIS A 237 58.15 7.38 -23.21
CA HIS A 237 58.55 5.97 -23.17
C HIS A 237 58.54 5.40 -21.75
N GLY A 238 58.40 4.08 -21.67
CA GLY A 238 58.39 3.33 -20.43
C GLY A 238 57.00 2.84 -20.04
N ARG A 239 56.95 2.14 -18.90
CA ARG A 239 55.71 1.57 -18.36
C ARG A 239 54.73 2.65 -17.92
N ARG A 240 53.49 2.52 -18.40
CA ARG A 240 52.37 3.42 -18.12
C ARG A 240 51.17 2.66 -17.59
N THR A 241 50.35 3.37 -16.82
CA THR A 241 49.03 2.88 -16.41
C THR A 241 47.98 3.92 -16.75
N PHE A 242 47.06 3.57 -17.65
CA PHE A 242 45.85 4.34 -17.88
C PHE A 242 44.77 3.89 -16.90
N TRP A 243 44.13 4.82 -16.22
CA TRP A 243 43.07 4.57 -15.26
C TRP A 243 41.75 5.12 -15.79
N VAL A 244 40.67 4.35 -15.66
CA VAL A 244 39.30 4.79 -15.93
C VAL A 244 38.39 4.37 -14.79
N ARG A 245 37.46 5.25 -14.40
CA ARG A 245 36.27 4.89 -13.62
C ARG A 245 35.05 5.60 -14.19
N GLY A 246 33.87 5.11 -13.85
CA GLY A 246 32.60 5.76 -14.19
C GLY A 246 31.83 6.21 -12.95
N THR A 247 30.95 7.18 -13.13
CA THR A 247 29.87 7.50 -12.19
C THR A 247 28.54 7.36 -12.90
N ASP A 248 27.62 6.57 -12.35
CA ASP A 248 26.28 6.36 -12.94
C ASP A 248 25.37 7.61 -12.80
N ASN A 249 24.10 7.47 -13.18
CA ASN A 249 23.12 8.55 -13.06
C ASN A 249 22.59 8.80 -11.64
N LEU A 250 22.86 7.90 -10.69
CA LEU A 250 22.51 8.06 -9.27
C LEU A 250 23.66 8.60 -8.42
N GLY A 251 24.83 8.79 -9.04
CA GLY A 251 26.03 9.27 -8.37
C GLY A 251 26.88 8.16 -7.76
N ASN A 252 26.56 6.89 -8.02
CA ASN A 252 27.40 5.79 -7.58
C ASN A 252 28.70 5.79 -8.40
N VAL A 253 29.83 5.77 -7.71
CA VAL A 253 31.15 5.87 -8.31
C VAL A 253 31.77 4.48 -8.36
N GLY A 254 32.11 4.03 -9.56
CA GLY A 254 32.82 2.78 -9.79
C GLY A 254 34.28 2.86 -9.35
N GLU A 255 34.86 1.70 -9.10
CA GLU A 255 36.29 1.59 -8.79
C GLU A 255 37.16 1.95 -9.99
N TRP A 256 38.36 2.47 -9.71
CA TRP A 256 39.35 2.73 -10.75
C TRP A 256 39.86 1.42 -11.36
N LYS A 257 39.65 1.24 -12.66
CA LYS A 257 40.20 0.12 -13.44
C LYS A 257 41.48 0.54 -14.14
N PRO A 258 42.60 -0.17 -13.93
CA PRO A 258 43.85 0.08 -14.63
C PRO A 258 43.93 -0.69 -15.95
N TYR A 259 44.58 -0.06 -16.92
CA TYR A 259 45.15 -0.70 -18.11
C TYR A 259 46.64 -0.38 -18.16
N ASN A 260 47.48 -1.41 -18.14
CA ASN A 260 48.94 -1.27 -18.11
C ASN A 260 49.51 -1.54 -19.50
N PHE A 261 50.43 -0.69 -19.95
CA PHE A 261 51.09 -0.85 -21.24
C PHE A 261 52.51 -0.26 -21.21
N GLU A 262 53.34 -0.66 -22.16
CA GLU A 262 54.67 -0.11 -22.41
C GLU A 262 54.65 0.75 -23.68
N VAL A 263 55.27 1.94 -23.62
CA VAL A 263 55.47 2.84 -24.77
C VAL A 263 56.89 2.77 -25.31
#